data_AF-A0AAD9P065-F1
#
_entry.id   AF-A0AAD9P065-F1
#
_cell.length_a   1.000
_cell.length_b   1.000
_cell.length_c   1.000
_cell.angle_alpha   90.00
_cell.angle_beta   90.00
_cell.angle_gamma   90.00
#
_symmetry.space_group_name_H-M   'P 1'
#
loop_
_entity.id
_entity.type
_entity.pdbx_description
1 polymer ?
#
loop_
_entity_poly.entity_id
_entity_poly.type
_entity_poly.pdbx_seq_one_letter_code
_entity_poly.pdbx_strand_id
1 'polypeptide(L)'
;MQLLAGVKLCTLRPITNHPHYEDKDLRERTIDLYRMYGRQSAEDVHAVLQKYNASYVILEDSICLRPTQGGCGLPSLVDAHYSQVKSDVTDDVQHQTQIPRFCDKVRHQTPDYKKYFQLVFHNRTFRVYKVVVLTD
;
A
#
# COMPACT_ATOMS: atom_id res chain seq x y z
N MET A 1 -4.25 15.81 -1.90
CA MET A 1 -3.05 14.99 -2.15
C MET A 1 -2.03 15.78 -2.98
N GLN A 2 -0.93 16.23 -2.37
CA GLN A 2 0.07 17.04 -3.08
C GLN A 2 1.02 16.17 -3.94
N LEU A 3 1.45 15.00 -3.42
CA LEU A 3 2.40 14.12 -4.11
C LEU A 3 1.88 13.64 -5.48
N LEU A 4 0.71 13.01 -5.51
CA LEU A 4 0.19 12.43 -6.75
C LEU A 4 -0.26 13.48 -7.77
N ALA A 5 -0.72 14.66 -7.32
CA ALA A 5 -0.93 15.79 -8.21
C ALA A 5 0.40 16.22 -8.87
N GLY A 6 1.49 16.31 -8.10
CA GLY A 6 2.82 16.58 -8.63
C GLY A 6 3.30 15.50 -9.62
N VAL A 7 3.11 14.22 -9.30
CA VAL A 7 3.42 13.11 -10.23
C VAL A 7 2.64 13.24 -11.53
N LYS A 8 1.33 13.53 -11.46
CA LYS A 8 0.48 13.70 -12.64
C LYS A 8 0.97 14.86 -13.51
N LEU A 9 1.25 16.02 -12.92
CA LEU A 9 1.66 17.21 -13.66
C LEU A 9 3.06 17.07 -14.28
N CYS A 10 4.02 16.51 -13.53
CA CYS A 10 5.41 16.42 -14.00
C CYS A 10 5.64 15.27 -14.99
N THR A 11 4.85 14.20 -14.92
CA THR A 11 5.07 13.01 -15.76
C THR A 11 3.99 12.81 -16.82
N LEU A 12 2.86 13.52 -16.71
CA LEU A 12 1.63 13.32 -17.49
C LEU A 12 1.01 11.92 -17.38
N ARG A 13 1.57 11.03 -16.57
CA ARG A 13 1.10 9.64 -16.40
C ARG A 13 -0.18 9.59 -15.57
N PRO A 14 -1.06 8.61 -15.81
CA PRO A 14 -2.23 8.39 -14.96
C PRO A 14 -1.81 8.04 -13.52
N ILE A 15 -2.63 8.45 -12.56
CA ILE A 15 -2.47 8.12 -11.14
C ILE A 15 -3.59 7.17 -10.72
N THR A 16 -3.28 6.19 -9.89
CA THR A 16 -4.25 5.19 -9.44
C THR A 16 -5.08 5.68 -8.27
N ASN A 17 -4.54 6.55 -7.42
CA ASN A 17 -5.23 7.10 -6.27
C ASN A 17 -5.54 8.60 -6.48
N HIS A 18 -6.79 8.98 -6.24
CA HIS A 18 -7.26 10.37 -6.20
C HIS A 18 -8.44 10.43 -5.21
N PRO A 19 -8.16 10.59 -3.90
CA PRO A 19 -9.17 10.40 -2.87
C PRO A 19 -10.10 11.62 -2.86
N HIS A 20 -11.22 11.47 -3.56
CA HIS A 20 -12.39 12.32 -3.43
C HIS A 20 -13.38 11.63 -2.52
N TYR A 21 -13.72 12.30 -1.43
CA TYR A 21 -14.63 11.73 -0.43
C TYR A 21 -16.08 11.73 -0.90
N GLU A 22 -16.40 12.46 -1.95
CA GLU A 22 -17.76 12.57 -2.48
C GLU A 22 -18.12 11.37 -3.37
N ASP A 23 -17.14 10.82 -4.08
CA ASP A 23 -17.32 9.72 -5.03
C ASP A 23 -17.09 8.35 -4.38
N LYS A 24 -18.06 7.44 -4.54
CA LYS A 24 -18.02 6.11 -3.90
C LYS A 24 -16.90 5.23 -4.47
N ASP A 25 -16.76 5.18 -5.78
CA ASP A 25 -15.81 4.29 -6.45
C ASP A 25 -14.37 4.75 -6.17
N LEU A 26 -14.15 6.07 -6.11
CA LEU A 26 -12.85 6.62 -5.71
C LEU A 26 -12.52 6.30 -4.25
N ARG A 27 -13.48 6.37 -3.33
CA ARG A 27 -13.26 5.97 -1.93
C ARG A 27 -12.89 4.49 -1.82
N GLU A 28 -13.64 3.60 -2.47
CA GLU A 28 -13.39 2.15 -2.45
C GLU A 28 -12.02 1.82 -3.04
N ARG A 29 -11.65 2.46 -4.16
CA ARG A 29 -10.31 2.34 -4.73
C ARG A 29 -9.22 2.81 -3.78
N THR A 30 -9.41 3.95 -3.10
CA THR A 30 -8.44 4.44 -2.10
C THR A 30 -8.28 3.44 -0.96
N ILE A 31 -9.37 2.88 -0.45
CA ILE A 31 -9.36 1.86 0.62
C ILE A 31 -8.55 0.63 0.18
N ASP A 32 -8.80 0.12 -1.02
CA ASP A 32 -8.05 -1.00 -1.59
C ASP A 32 -6.55 -0.68 -1.69
N LEU A 33 -6.19 0.45 -2.32
CA LEU A 33 -4.79 0.83 -2.51
C LEU A 33 -4.06 1.07 -1.17
N TYR A 34 -4.77 1.56 -0.14
CA TYR A 34 -4.19 1.83 1.17
C TYR A 34 -3.82 0.56 1.96
N ARG A 35 -4.18 -0.64 1.47
CA ARG A 35 -3.66 -1.92 1.99
C ARG A 35 -2.14 -1.94 2.11
N MET A 36 -1.42 -1.23 1.23
CA MET A 36 0.04 -1.12 1.31
C MET A 36 0.57 -0.52 2.62
N TYR A 37 -0.24 0.21 3.38
CA TYR A 37 0.15 0.74 4.70
C TYR A 37 -0.15 -0.22 5.86
N GLY A 38 -0.90 -1.29 5.61
CA GLY A 38 -1.33 -2.25 6.63
C GLY A 38 -0.40 -3.47 6.77
N ARG A 39 -0.81 -4.38 7.65
CA ARG A 39 -0.30 -5.75 7.77
C ARG A 39 -0.84 -6.61 6.63
N GLN A 40 -0.13 -6.59 5.51
CA GLN A 40 -0.50 -7.29 4.28
C GLN A 40 0.72 -7.98 3.69
N SER A 41 0.50 -9.12 3.02
CA SER A 41 1.58 -9.82 2.33
C SER A 41 2.01 -9.04 1.07
N ALA A 42 3.21 -9.34 0.57
CA ALA A 42 3.67 -8.75 -0.70
C ALA A 42 2.76 -9.15 -1.88
N GLU A 43 2.23 -10.36 -1.85
CA GLU A 43 1.31 -10.90 -2.85
C GLU A 43 -0.03 -10.16 -2.86
N ASP A 44 -0.65 -9.95 -1.70
CA ASP A 44 -1.93 -9.23 -1.60
C ASP A 44 -1.82 -7.80 -2.13
N VAL A 45 -0.75 -7.10 -1.74
CA VAL A 45 -0.50 -5.72 -2.19
C VAL A 45 -0.22 -5.70 -3.69
N HIS A 46 0.52 -6.68 -4.21
CA HIS A 46 0.81 -6.80 -5.63
C HIS A 46 -0.46 -7.06 -6.45
N ALA A 47 -1.31 -7.99 -6.03
CA ALA A 47 -2.58 -8.30 -6.68
C ALA A 47 -3.50 -7.08 -6.78
N VAL A 48 -3.59 -6.29 -5.69
CA VAL A 48 -4.35 -5.03 -5.69
C VAL A 48 -3.76 -4.01 -6.65
N LEU A 49 -2.44 -3.87 -6.70
CA LEU A 49 -1.78 -2.95 -7.61
C LEU A 49 -1.95 -3.36 -9.08
N GLN A 50 -1.91 -4.66 -9.38
CA GLN A 50 -2.21 -5.22 -10.70
C GLN A 50 -3.67 -4.98 -11.11
N LYS A 51 -4.64 -5.19 -10.19
CA LYS A 51 -6.07 -4.89 -10.42
C LYS A 51 -6.29 -3.46 -10.93
N TYR A 52 -5.48 -2.50 -10.46
CA TYR A 52 -5.56 -1.10 -10.88
C TYR A 52 -4.50 -0.68 -11.92
N ASN A 53 -3.83 -1.64 -12.57
CA ASN A 53 -2.81 -1.42 -13.60
C ASN A 53 -1.66 -0.48 -13.14
N ALA A 54 -1.29 -0.55 -11.86
CA ALA A 54 -0.23 0.27 -11.31
C ALA A 54 1.14 -0.23 -11.78
N SER A 55 1.90 0.61 -12.50
CA SER A 55 3.27 0.26 -12.90
C SER A 55 4.31 0.55 -11.80
N TYR A 56 3.98 1.47 -10.88
CA TYR A 56 4.86 1.90 -9.80
C TYR A 56 4.06 2.15 -8.52
N VAL A 57 4.68 1.90 -7.38
CA VAL A 57 4.19 2.31 -6.06
C VAL A 57 5.19 3.26 -5.42
N ILE A 58 4.68 4.36 -4.85
CA ILE A 58 5.48 5.38 -4.17
C ILE A 58 5.12 5.32 -2.69
N LEU A 59 6.11 5.03 -1.84
CA LEU A 59 5.97 4.97 -0.39
C LEU A 59 6.70 6.13 0.26
N GLU A 60 6.02 6.79 1.18
CA GLU A 60 6.55 7.88 1.99
C GLU A 60 6.97 7.36 3.36
N ASP A 61 8.24 7.55 3.74
CA ASP A 61 8.75 7.12 5.04
C ASP A 61 8.01 7.81 6.19
N SER A 62 7.60 9.07 5.99
CA SER A 62 6.84 9.86 6.96
C SER A 62 5.45 9.29 7.26
N ILE A 63 4.92 8.41 6.40
CA ILE A 63 3.64 7.73 6.57
C ILE A 63 3.87 6.28 6.98
N CYS A 64 4.70 5.57 6.22
CA CYS A 64 5.00 4.15 6.42
C CYS A 64 5.65 3.88 7.80
N LEU A 65 6.57 4.73 8.24
CA LEU A 65 7.37 4.51 9.45
C LEU A 65 6.91 5.39 10.62
N ARG A 66 5.78 6.10 10.47
CA ARG A 66 5.26 6.97 11.53
C ARG A 66 4.92 6.12 12.75
N PRO A 67 5.51 6.39 13.93
CA PRO A 67 5.10 5.73 15.16
C PRO A 67 3.61 5.97 15.40
N THR A 68 2.88 4.90 15.67
CA THR A 68 1.44 4.97 15.94
C THR A 68 1.24 5.27 17.42
N GLN A 69 1.33 6.55 17.77
CA GLN A 69 0.96 7.00 19.12
C GLN A 69 -0.55 6.85 19.29
N GLY A 70 -0.97 5.98 20.21
CA GLY A 70 -2.39 5.79 20.55
C GLY A 70 -3.27 5.13 19.48
N GLY A 71 -2.69 4.50 18.45
CA GLY A 71 -3.47 3.75 17.45
C GLY A 71 -4.27 4.58 16.44
N CYS A 72 -4.18 5.92 16.47
CA CYS A 72 -4.92 6.80 15.54
C CYS A 72 -4.16 7.09 14.23
N GLY A 73 -3.00 6.50 14.00
CA GLY A 73 -2.24 6.69 12.76
C GLY A 73 -2.84 5.93 11.59
N LEU A 74 -2.62 6.42 10.36
CA LEU A 74 -3.09 5.77 9.14
C LEU A 74 -2.79 4.26 9.11
N PRO A 75 -1.57 3.78 9.41
CA PRO A 75 -1.29 2.34 9.42
C PRO A 75 -2.17 1.56 10.41
N SER A 76 -2.48 2.13 11.58
CA SER A 76 -3.36 1.51 12.57
C SER A 76 -4.83 1.50 12.13
N LEU A 77 -5.31 2.58 11.50
CA LEU A 77 -6.67 2.65 10.96
C LEU A 77 -6.87 1.63 9.82
N VAL A 78 -5.87 1.49 8.95
CA VAL A 78 -5.88 0.48 7.88
C VAL A 78 -5.91 -0.93 8.48
N ASP A 79 -5.05 -1.21 9.47
CA ASP A 79 -5.08 -2.50 10.16
C ASP A 79 -6.45 -2.77 10.79
N ALA A 80 -7.01 -1.81 11.53
CA ALA A 80 -8.31 -1.96 12.18
C ALA A 80 -9.43 -2.27 11.17
N HIS A 81 -9.45 -1.56 10.03
CA HIS A 81 -10.41 -1.80 8.96
C HIS A 81 -10.33 -3.23 8.42
N TYR A 82 -9.11 -3.70 8.08
CA TYR A 82 -8.93 -5.04 7.49
C TYR A 82 -8.97 -6.18 8.52
N SER A 83 -8.84 -5.89 9.82
CA SER A 83 -9.13 -6.85 10.89
C SER A 83 -10.64 -7.03 11.08
N GLN A 84 -11.41 -5.96 11.04
CA GLN A 84 -12.88 -6.01 11.15
C GLN A 84 -13.54 -6.72 9.97
N VAL A 85 -13.06 -6.48 8.75
CA VAL A 85 -13.61 -7.13 7.53
C VAL A 85 -13.42 -8.65 7.57
N LYS A 86 -12.38 -9.16 8.25
CA LYS A 86 -12.14 -10.61 8.34
C LYS A 86 -12.94 -11.30 9.46
N SER A 87 -13.25 -10.60 10.56
CA SER A 87 -14.08 -11.17 11.64
C SER A 87 -15.51 -11.49 11.20
N ASP A 88 -16.02 -10.82 10.17
CA ASP A 88 -17.34 -11.13 9.60
C ASP A 88 -17.31 -12.32 8.62
N VAL A 89 -16.13 -12.82 8.23
CA VAL A 89 -15.99 -13.82 7.14
C VAL A 89 -15.38 -15.15 7.61
N THR A 90 -14.55 -15.19 8.67
CA THR A 90 -14.02 -16.45 9.27
C THR A 90 -13.27 -16.18 10.59
N ASP A 91 -13.27 -17.16 11.52
CA ASP A 91 -12.54 -17.23 12.82
C ASP A 91 -10.99 -17.21 12.69
N ASP A 92 -10.41 -16.28 11.93
CA ASP A 92 -8.96 -16.21 11.63
C ASP A 92 -8.30 -14.90 12.11
N VAL A 93 -8.78 -14.38 13.24
CA VAL A 93 -8.27 -13.13 13.85
C VAL A 93 -6.81 -13.27 14.30
N GLN A 94 -6.34 -14.51 14.54
CA GLN A 94 -5.01 -14.78 15.09
C GLN A 94 -3.86 -14.70 14.07
N HIS A 95 -4.14 -14.81 12.77
CA HIS A 95 -3.11 -14.84 11.73
C HIS A 95 -2.60 -13.44 11.32
N GLN A 96 -3.40 -12.38 11.42
CA GLN A 96 -3.00 -11.03 11.02
C GLN A 96 -1.97 -10.39 11.95
N THR A 97 -1.94 -10.74 13.24
CA THR A 97 -0.94 -10.24 14.20
C THR A 97 0.48 -10.69 13.82
N GLN A 98 0.63 -11.81 13.13
CA GLN A 98 1.92 -12.33 12.67
C GLN A 98 2.41 -11.68 11.38
N ILE A 99 1.50 -11.21 10.51
CA ILE A 99 1.90 -10.59 9.24
C ILE A 99 2.53 -9.23 9.54
N PRO A 100 3.80 -8.99 9.12
CA PRO A 100 4.44 -7.70 9.30
C PRO A 100 3.81 -6.66 8.36
N ARG A 101 3.99 -5.37 8.67
CA ARG A 101 3.55 -4.30 7.77
C ARG A 101 4.32 -4.37 6.45
N PHE A 102 3.60 -4.21 5.34
CA PHE A 102 4.20 -4.21 4.00
C PHE A 102 5.29 -3.14 3.88
N CYS A 103 4.98 -1.91 4.28
CA CYS A 103 5.90 -0.78 4.32
C CYS A 103 7.26 -1.10 4.98
N ASP A 104 7.23 -1.82 6.10
CA ASP A 104 8.44 -2.15 6.87
C ASP A 104 9.27 -3.21 6.18
N LYS A 105 8.63 -4.16 5.49
CA LYS A 105 9.34 -5.31 4.90
C LYS A 105 9.81 -5.07 3.47
N VAL A 106 9.04 -4.36 2.64
CA VAL A 106 9.39 -4.12 1.23
C VAL A 106 10.74 -3.40 1.07
N ARG A 107 11.14 -2.59 2.06
CA ARG A 107 12.43 -1.89 2.07
C ARG A 107 13.65 -2.80 2.17
N HIS A 108 13.50 -3.98 2.74
CA HIS A 108 14.58 -4.94 2.88
C HIS A 108 14.82 -5.75 1.60
N GLN A 109 13.89 -5.69 0.65
CA GLN A 109 14.02 -6.34 -0.66
C GLN A 109 14.41 -7.83 -0.54
N THR A 110 13.83 -8.53 0.45
CA THR A 110 13.97 -9.99 0.57
C THR A 110 13.38 -10.67 -0.68
N PRO A 111 13.76 -11.92 -1.01
CA PRO A 111 13.29 -12.60 -2.22
C PRO A 111 11.75 -12.56 -2.39
N ASP A 112 11.01 -12.73 -1.30
CA ASP A 112 9.55 -12.72 -1.29
C ASP A 112 8.91 -11.38 -1.69
N TYR A 113 9.62 -10.28 -1.48
CA TYR A 113 9.16 -8.94 -1.88
C TYR A 113 9.76 -8.53 -3.23
N LYS A 114 11.03 -8.85 -3.47
CA LYS A 114 11.77 -8.48 -4.68
C LYS A 114 11.14 -9.05 -5.95
N LYS A 115 10.51 -10.24 -5.85
CA LYS A 115 9.80 -10.87 -6.97
C LYS A 115 8.59 -10.05 -7.46
N TYR A 116 7.97 -9.26 -6.58
CA TYR A 116 6.82 -8.40 -6.91
C TYR A 116 7.20 -6.92 -7.06
N PHE A 117 8.21 -6.45 -6.32
CA PHE A 117 8.55 -5.04 -6.17
C PHE A 117 10.04 -4.82 -6.34
N GLN A 118 10.42 -4.17 -7.43
CA GLN A 118 11.81 -3.80 -7.70
C GLN A 118 12.05 -2.34 -7.30
N LEU A 119 12.94 -2.08 -6.35
CA LEU A 119 13.31 -0.71 -5.99
C LEU A 119 13.98 -0.01 -7.18
N VAL A 120 13.45 1.14 -7.59
CA VAL A 120 13.98 1.95 -8.72
C VAL A 120 14.44 3.35 -8.30
N PHE A 121 13.98 3.84 -7.15
CA PHE A 121 14.43 5.12 -6.62
C PHE A 121 14.26 5.16 -5.09
N HIS A 122 15.21 5.79 -4.41
CA HIS A 122 15.14 6.04 -2.97
C HIS A 122 15.81 7.37 -2.61
N ASN A 123 15.15 8.16 -1.77
CA ASN A 123 15.75 9.26 -1.04
C ASN A 123 15.24 9.28 0.42
N ARG A 124 15.61 10.30 1.21
CA ARG A 124 15.23 10.41 2.62
C ARG A 124 13.72 10.39 2.88
N THR A 125 12.89 10.70 1.89
CA THR A 125 11.43 10.83 2.03
C THR A 125 10.68 9.71 1.31
N PHE A 126 11.14 9.31 0.12
CA PHE A 126 10.42 8.44 -0.79
C PHE A 126 11.20 7.17 -1.11
N ARG A 127 10.46 6.08 -1.29
CA ARG A 127 10.88 4.88 -2.00
C ARG A 127 9.91 4.59 -3.12
N VAL A 128 10.44 4.38 -4.32
CA VAL A 128 9.64 4.05 -5.51
C VAL A 128 10.02 2.64 -5.94
N TYR A 129 9.00 1.79 -6.04
CA TYR A 129 9.14 0.43 -6.54
C TYR A 129 8.41 0.30 -7.86
N LYS A 130 9.06 -0.32 -8.84
CA LYS A 130 8.39 -0.84 -10.03
C LYS A 130 7.62 -2.09 -9.62
N VAL A 131 6.35 -2.15 -10.01
CA VAL A 131 5.51 -3.34 -9.84
C VAL A 131 5.85 -4.31 -10.96
N VAL A 132 6.34 -5.49 -10.61
CA VAL A 132 6.72 -6.53 -11.57
C VAL A 132 5.46 -7.16 -12.12
N VAL A 133 5.31 -7.24 -13.44
CA VAL A 133 4.21 -8.04 -14.04
C VAL A 133 4.68 -9.48 -14.01
N LEU A 134 3.94 -10.33 -13.30
CA LEU A 134 4.17 -11.77 -13.35
C LEU A 134 3.52 -12.28 -14.63
N THR A 135 4.35 -12.76 -15.56
CA THR A 135 3.88 -13.51 -16.71
C THR A 135 3.82 -14.98 -16.29
N ASP A 136 2.64 -15.60 -16.44
CA ASP A 136 2.46 -17.05 -16.32
C ASP A 136 3.32 -17.82 -17.34
#